data_AF-A0A656JWU4-F1
#
_entry.id   AF-A0A656JWU4-F1
#
_cell.length_a   1.000
_cell.length_b   1.000
_cell.length_c   1.000
_cell.angle_alpha   90.00
_cell.angle_beta   90.00
_cell.angle_gamma   90.00
#
_symmetry.space_group_name_H-M   'P 1'
#
loop_
_entity.id
_entity.type
_entity.pdbx_description
1 polymer ?
#
loop_
_entity_poly.entity_id
_entity_poly.type
_entity_poly.pdbx_seq_one_letter_code
_entity_poly.pdbx_strand_id
1 'polypeptide(L)' 'MKTVPPVHRIALLFNGSKIYDRGIISGIGNYLSSTRVSWDLFLEEDFLCRLKGIERWQGDGIIADFDDPLIGE' A
#
# COMPACT_ATOMS: atom_id res chain seq x y z
N MET A 1 -29.07 10.49 -7.69
CA MET A 1 -28.25 9.27 -7.65
C MET A 1 -27.09 9.52 -6.70
N LYS A 2 -26.92 8.72 -5.63
CA LYS A 2 -25.72 8.83 -4.79
C LYS A 2 -24.56 8.21 -5.58
N THR A 3 -23.62 9.04 -6.02
CA THR A 3 -22.41 8.58 -6.69
C THR A 3 -21.62 7.71 -5.73
N VAL A 4 -21.31 6.47 -6.13
CA VAL A 4 -20.40 5.61 -5.37
C VAL A 4 -19.05 6.33 -5.32
N PRO A 5 -18.42 6.51 -4.13
CA PRO A 5 -17.11 7.11 -4.07
C PRO A 5 -16.11 6.28 -4.91
N PRO A 6 -15.22 6.93 -5.67
CA PRO A 6 -14.27 6.23 -6.52
C PRO A 6 -13.39 5.31 -5.67
N VAL A 7 -13.15 4.09 -6.18
CA VAL A 7 -12.24 3.14 -5.55
C VAL A 7 -10.82 3.52 -5.94
N HIS A 8 -9.92 3.66 -4.96
CA HIS A 8 -8.51 3.96 -5.20
C HIS A 8 -7.65 2.72 -5.00
N ARG A 9 -6.78 2.42 -5.97
CA ARG A 9 -5.84 1.30 -5.92
C ARG A 9 -4.55 1.77 -5.30
N ILE A 10 -4.24 1.29 -4.09
CA ILE A 10 -3.08 1.74 -3.32
C ILE A 10 -2.07 0.60 -3.16
N ALA A 11 -0.81 0.87 -3.49
CA ALA A 11 0.30 -0.05 -3.31
C ALA A 11 0.87 0.13 -1.91
N LEU A 12 1.04 -0.97 -1.19
CA LEU A 12 1.78 -0.99 0.06
C LEU A 12 3.15 -1.60 -0.20
N LEU A 13 4.16 -0.74 -0.12
CA LEU A 13 5.55 -1.13 -0.11
C LEU A 13 5.98 -1.25 1.37
N PHE A 14 5.52 -2.31 2.06
CA PHE A 14 6.06 -2.79 3.33
C PHE A 14 6.41 -4.30 3.32
N ASN A 15 7.38 -4.70 4.16
CA ASN A 15 7.79 -6.09 4.35
C ASN A 15 7.00 -6.76 5.49
N GLY A 16 6.04 -7.63 5.16
CA GLY A 16 5.21 -8.34 6.13
C GLY A 16 5.96 -9.27 7.11
N SER A 17 7.24 -9.56 6.86
CA SER A 17 8.09 -10.33 7.79
C SER A 17 8.65 -9.46 8.93
N LYS A 18 8.74 -8.13 8.74
CA LYS A 18 9.19 -7.20 9.78
C LYS A 18 8.00 -6.86 10.71
N ILE A 19 8.19 -7.01 12.02
CA ILE A 19 7.11 -6.76 12.99
C ILE A 19 6.65 -5.29 12.99
N TYR A 20 7.57 -4.37 12.72
CA TYR A 20 7.30 -2.93 12.63
C TYR A 20 6.33 -2.63 11.48
N ASP A 21 6.66 -3.11 10.28
CA ASP A 21 5.86 -2.99 9.06
C ASP A 21 4.46 -3.59 9.23
N ARG A 22 4.32 -4.72 9.91
CA ARG A 22 2.99 -5.29 10.23
C ARG A 22 2.14 -4.35 11.09
N GLY A 23 2.77 -3.58 11.97
CA GLY A 23 2.09 -2.53 12.74
C GLY A 23 1.57 -1.41 11.85
N ILE A 24 2.36 -0.97 10.87
CA ILE A 24 1.96 0.04 9.88
C ILE A 24 0.80 -0.48 9.03
N ILE A 25 0.92 -1.70 8.47
CA ILE A 25 -0.15 -2.34 7.67
C ILE A 25 -1.44 -2.46 8.48
N SER A 26 -1.34 -2.82 9.76
CA SER A 26 -2.49 -2.90 10.67
C SER A 26 -3.11 -1.52 10.91
N GLY A 27 -2.29 -0.48 11.07
CA GLY A 27 -2.74 0.91 11.18
C GLY A 27 -3.50 1.39 9.94
N ILE A 28 -3.01 1.05 8.74
CA ILE A 28 -3.68 1.33 7.48
C ILE A 28 -5.04 0.60 7.43
N GLY A 29 -5.07 -0.69 7.74
CA GLY A 29 -6.33 -1.46 7.81
C GLY A 29 -7.36 -0.87 8.78
N ASN A 30 -6.91 -0.37 9.93
CA ASN A 30 -7.76 0.34 10.89
C ASN A 30 -8.31 1.66 10.33
N TYR A 31 -7.51 2.40 9.56
CA TYR A 31 -7.96 3.62 8.88
C TYR A 31 -9.06 3.31 7.84
N LEU A 32 -8.89 2.28 7.02
CA LEU A 32 -9.92 1.85 6.06
C LEU A 32 -11.20 1.43 6.80
N SER A 33 -11.07 0.71 7.91
CA SER A 33 -12.22 0.19 8.68
C SER A 33 -12.99 1.28 9.44
N SER A 34 -12.33 2.37 9.82
CA SER A 34 -12.91 3.47 10.59
C SER A 34 -13.45 4.61 9.73
N THR A 35 -13.16 4.62 8.44
CA THR A 35 -13.58 5.66 7.50
C THR A 35 -14.50 5.09 6.41
N ARG A 36 -15.06 5.97 5.57
CA ARG A 36 -15.90 5.57 4.41
C ARG A 36 -15.10 5.56 3.10
N VAL A 37 -13.77 5.50 3.18
CA VAL A 37 -12.92 5.44 1.99
C VAL A 37 -13.04 4.07 1.34
N SER A 38 -12.91 4.02 0.02
CA SER A 38 -12.93 2.77 -0.73
C SER A 38 -11.57 2.59 -1.39
N TRP A 39 -10.68 1.84 -0.75
CA TRP A 39 -9.33 1.58 -1.26
C TRP A 39 -9.12 0.09 -1.47
N ASP A 40 -8.61 -0.27 -2.64
CA ASP A 40 -8.10 -1.61 -2.93
C ASP A 40 -6.61 -1.62 -2.59
N LEU A 41 -6.24 -2.33 -1.52
CA LEU A 41 -4.84 -2.44 -1.07
C LEU A 41 -4.14 -3.60 -1.77
N PHE A 42 -2.95 -3.32 -2.31
CA PHE A 42 -2.10 -4.32 -2.94
C PHE A 42 -0.81 -4.47 -2.13
N LEU A 43 -0.63 -5.65 -1.52
CA LEU A 43 0.58 -6.07 -0.82
C LEU A 43 1.14 -7.29 -1.58
N GLU A 44 2.42 -7.26 -1.95
CA GLU A 44 3.10 -8.42 -2.53
C GLU A 44 3.94 -9.09 -1.44
N GLU A 45 3.93 -10.44 -1.41
CA GLU A 45 4.80 -11.20 -0.48
C GLU A 45 6.28 -11.05 -0.87
N ASP A 46 6.56 -10.94 -2.17
CA ASP A 46 7.90 -10.71 -2.71
C ASP A 46 8.11 -9.23 -3.04
N PHE A 47 8.54 -8.50 -2.03
CA PHE A 47 8.78 -7.06 -2.06
C PHE A 47 9.66 -6.58 -3.22
N LEU A 48 10.67 -7.39 -3.54
CA LEU A 48 11.66 -7.13 -4.60
C LEU A 48 11.06 -7.23 -6.01
N CYS A 49 10.05 -8.07 -6.21
CA CYS A 49 9.39 -8.27 -7.50
C CYS A 49 8.54 -7.05 -7.87
N ARG A 50 7.98 -6.35 -6.89
CA ARG A 50 7.12 -5.18 -7.13
C ARG A 50 7.92 -3.92 -7.45
N LEU A 51 9.07 -3.73 -6.81
CA LEU A 51 9.97 -2.59 -7.05
C LEU A 51 10.39 -2.53 -8.53
N LYS A 52 10.65 -3.68 -9.14
CA LYS A 52 10.85 -3.81 -10.59
C LYS A 52 9.50 -3.83 -11.31
N GLY A 53 9.04 -2.69 -11.82
CA GLY A 53 7.76 -2.57 -12.52
C GLY A 53 6.75 -1.65 -11.83
N ILE A 54 7.05 -1.16 -10.62
CA ILE A 54 6.21 -0.18 -9.93
C ILE A 54 6.08 1.11 -10.75
N GLU A 55 7.08 1.46 -11.56
CA GLU A 55 7.05 2.62 -12.45
C GLU A 55 5.98 2.50 -13.54
N ARG A 56 5.52 1.28 -13.83
CA ARG A 56 4.45 0.98 -14.80
C ARG A 56 3.12 0.66 -14.09
N TRP A 57 3.12 0.65 -12.77
CA TRP A 57 1.93 0.31 -11.99
C TRP A 57 0.89 1.42 -12.13
N GLN A 58 -0.29 1.06 -12.62
CA GLN A 58 -1.42 1.97 -12.85
C GLN A 58 -2.34 2.03 -11.63
N GLY A 59 -1.77 2.37 -10.48
CA GLY A 59 -2.53 2.64 -9.27
C GLY A 59 -2.63 4.14 -8.97
N ASP A 60 -3.45 4.45 -7.98
CA ASP A 60 -3.74 5.84 -7.58
C ASP A 60 -2.73 6.38 -6.55
N GLY A 61 -1.99 5.51 -5.86
CA GLY A 61 -1.01 5.95 -4.86
C GLY A 61 -0.16 4.83 -4.27
N ILE A 62 0.99 5.20 -3.73
CA ILE A 62 1.96 4.29 -3.10
C ILE A 62 2.22 4.76 -1.68
N ILE A 63 2.24 3.83 -0.72
CA ILE A 63 2.73 4.06 0.63
C ILE A 63 3.92 3.12 0.82
N ALA A 64 5.08 3.66 1.20
CA ALA A 64 6.33 2.92 1.21
C ALA A 64 7.17 3.17 2.46
N ASP A 65 7.91 2.14 2.87
CA ASP A 65 9.03 2.25 3.82
C ASP A 65 10.24 2.90 3.11
N PHE A 66 10.47 4.19 3.36
CA PHE A 66 11.60 4.94 2.79
C PHE A 66 12.91 4.74 3.57
N ASP A 67 12.87 4.07 4.73
CA ASP A 67 14.07 3.67 5.46
C ASP A 67 14.70 2.41 4.83
N ASP A 68 13.96 1.69 3.97
CA ASP A 68 14.50 0.61 3.15
C ASP A 68 15.39 1.22 2.04
N PRO A 69 16.71 0.91 2.02
CA PRO A 69 17.62 1.46 1.02
C PRO A 69 17.22 1.13 -0.42
N LEU A 70 16.44 0.06 -0.63
CA LEU A 70 15.94 -0.31 -1.95
C LEU A 70 14.82 0.60 -2.46
N ILE A 71 14.19 1.36 -1.56
CA ILE A 71 13.09 2.30 -1.88
C ILE A 71 13.61 3.74 -1.95
N GLY A 72 14.54 4.11 -1.08
CA GLY A 72 15.07 5.47 -0.95
C GLY A 72 16.13 5.88 -1.97
N GLU A 73 16.58 4.97 -2.84
CA GLU A 73 17.63 5.19 -3.85
C GLU A 73 17.10 5.25 -5.30
#